data_AF-I1NCA5-F1
#
_entry.id   AF-I1NCA5-F1
#
_cell.length_a   1.000
_cell.length_b   1.000
_cell.length_c   1.000
_cell.angle_alpha   90.00
_cell.angle_beta   90.00
_cell.angle_gamma   90.00
#
_symmetry.space_group_name_H-M   'P 1'
#
loop_
_entity.id
_entity.type
_entity.pdbx_description
1 polymer ?
#
loop_
_entity_poly.entity_id
_entity_poly.type
_entity_poly.pdbx_seq_one_letter_code
_entity_poly.pdbx_strand_id
1 'polypeptide(L)'
;MRLSSLLSAILASLRSSTRGWRRVWCASGWVPLETFNNGGEFVPFLPSPARYVATKGMRFLADSLLSHSRLVNVVRPCWISKLEPFNGMWHLSENGKPRGEFDAIVIAHNGKCANRLLMTSGLPLIAKQMKRLDLSSIWALLAAFEDPLPFPGSTEVPFEGAFVRGVDSVSWMANNTKKLEISECGGPHCWTFLSTAAYGKQNKVPQENIPSATAAKVKAGMLDGVESALGLSKGSLPKPLYTRLQLWGAALPTNTPGVPCIFDPFGRAGICGDWLLGSNIEAAVLSGIALANHIADYFQSPGTDPGEFAVGLNNEFQPLEGHDIGQFPGLGSEEKMSEGQAYELAK
;
A
#
# COMPACT_ATOMS: atom_id res chain seq x y z
N MET A 1 25.32 0.73 -19.96
CA MET A 1 25.22 1.97 -19.16
C MET A 1 24.66 1.58 -17.80
N ARG A 2 25.39 1.79 -16.70
CA ARG A 2 25.16 1.05 -15.44
C ARG A 2 23.77 1.34 -14.86
N LEU A 3 22.97 0.30 -14.66
CA LEU A 3 21.76 0.35 -13.81
C LEU A 3 22.06 0.99 -12.44
N SER A 4 23.29 0.82 -11.95
CA SER A 4 23.77 1.45 -10.72
C SER A 4 23.71 2.99 -10.72
N SER A 5 23.75 3.65 -11.88
CA SER A 5 23.59 5.11 -11.98
C SER A 5 22.13 5.54 -11.81
N LEU A 6 21.18 4.76 -12.35
CA LEU A 6 19.75 4.98 -12.16
C LEU A 6 19.35 4.64 -10.72
N LEU A 7 19.89 3.57 -10.14
CA LEU A 7 19.72 3.22 -8.73
C LEU A 7 20.31 4.27 -7.79
N SER A 8 21.51 4.78 -8.08
CA SER A 8 22.10 5.86 -7.30
C SER A 8 21.25 7.11 -7.42
N ALA A 9 20.65 7.40 -8.58
CA ALA A 9 19.71 8.50 -8.74
C ALA A 9 18.36 8.26 -8.04
N ILE A 10 17.87 7.02 -7.92
CA ILE A 10 16.62 6.69 -7.19
C ILE A 10 16.87 6.68 -5.69
N LEU A 11 17.96 6.10 -5.20
CA LEU A 11 18.34 6.13 -3.78
C LEU A 11 18.81 7.53 -3.37
N ALA A 12 19.55 8.23 -4.23
CA ALA A 12 19.82 9.65 -4.03
C ALA A 12 18.53 10.44 -4.15
N SER A 13 17.60 10.17 -5.05
CA SER A 13 16.29 10.84 -5.03
C SER A 13 15.51 10.50 -3.75
N LEU A 14 15.51 9.27 -3.26
CA LEU A 14 14.86 8.95 -1.99
C LEU A 14 15.58 9.62 -0.79
N ARG A 15 16.89 9.86 -0.88
CA ARG A 15 17.71 10.53 0.16
C ARG A 15 17.83 12.07 -0.01
N SER A 16 17.69 12.61 -1.22
CA SER A 16 17.96 13.99 -1.67
C SER A 16 16.71 14.69 -2.20
N SER A 17 15.68 13.93 -2.60
CA SER A 17 14.31 14.41 -2.73
C SER A 17 13.69 14.69 -1.37
N THR A 18 14.45 14.63 -0.27
CA THR A 18 14.15 15.42 0.95
C THR A 18 13.99 16.92 0.69
N ARG A 19 14.29 17.44 -0.52
CA ARG A 19 13.90 18.79 -0.96
C ARG A 19 12.46 18.90 -1.49
N GLY A 20 11.82 17.81 -1.92
CA GLY A 20 10.40 17.75 -2.32
C GLY A 20 9.52 17.00 -1.31
N TRP A 21 10.13 16.13 -0.52
CA TRP A 21 9.56 15.52 0.65
C TRP A 21 9.81 16.49 1.79
N ARG A 22 8.78 17.14 2.29
CA ARG A 22 8.93 17.73 3.62
C ARG A 22 9.21 16.55 4.54
N ARG A 23 10.33 16.63 5.28
CA ARG A 23 10.31 16.22 6.67
C ARG A 23 9.30 17.16 7.33
N VAL A 24 8.01 16.93 7.08
CA VAL A 24 7.00 17.21 8.09
C VAL A 24 7.55 16.49 9.33
N TRP A 25 7.30 16.96 10.54
CA TRP A 25 7.71 16.25 11.75
C TRP A 25 9.14 16.55 12.27
N CYS A 26 9.47 17.83 12.45
CA CYS A 26 10.45 18.31 13.46
C CYS A 26 10.16 19.75 13.96
N ALA A 27 8.91 20.22 13.82
CA ALA A 27 8.51 21.58 14.23
C ALA A 27 7.08 21.63 14.83
N SER A 28 6.67 20.58 15.53
CA SER A 28 5.58 20.51 16.51
C SER A 28 5.47 19.03 16.91
N GLY A 29 5.42 18.74 18.21
CA GLY A 29 5.51 17.38 18.72
C GLY A 29 4.45 16.47 18.13
N TRP A 30 4.85 15.26 17.72
CA TRP A 30 3.92 14.16 17.55
C TRP A 30 3.10 14.01 18.83
N VAL A 31 1.78 14.19 18.76
CA VAL A 31 0.86 13.39 19.57
C VAL A 31 0.73 12.07 18.81
N PRO A 32 1.27 10.97 19.35
CA PRO A 32 1.55 9.77 18.58
C PRO A 32 0.35 9.15 17.89
N LEU A 33 0.63 8.25 16.93
CA LEU A 33 -0.34 7.25 16.52
C LEU A 33 -0.97 6.60 17.75
N GLU A 34 -2.22 6.28 17.57
CA GLU A 34 -3.11 5.91 18.64
C GLU A 34 -3.46 4.45 18.45
N THR A 35 -3.49 3.69 19.54
CA THR A 35 -4.36 2.53 19.57
C THR A 35 -5.65 2.99 20.20
N PHE A 36 -6.69 3.15 19.39
CA PHE A 36 -8.00 3.54 19.88
C PHE A 36 -8.72 2.29 20.38
N ASN A 37 -9.00 2.20 21.68
CA ASN A 37 -9.91 1.19 22.19
C ASN A 37 -11.35 1.73 22.05
N ASN A 38 -12.31 0.84 21.80
CA ASN A 38 -13.71 1.20 21.68
C ASN A 38 -14.16 2.04 22.90
N GLY A 39 -14.72 3.23 22.68
CA GLY A 39 -15.26 4.08 23.74
C GLY A 39 -14.52 5.38 24.07
N GLY A 40 -13.63 5.88 23.21
CA GLY A 40 -12.99 7.19 23.43
C GLY A 40 -11.58 7.13 24.04
N GLU A 41 -11.06 5.95 24.34
CA GLU A 41 -9.75 5.80 24.98
C GLU A 41 -8.61 5.82 23.96
N PHE A 42 -7.70 6.77 24.16
CA PHE A 42 -6.52 6.97 23.35
C PHE A 42 -5.24 6.65 24.13
N VAL A 43 -4.38 5.78 23.56
CA VAL A 43 -2.99 5.59 24.00
C VAL A 43 -1.96 6.03 22.95
N PRO A 44 -1.08 7.00 23.27
CA PRO A 44 -0.01 7.45 22.36
C PRO A 44 1.17 6.46 22.25
N PHE A 45 1.62 6.11 21.03
CA PHE A 45 2.92 5.44 20.82
C PHE A 45 4.13 6.33 21.20
N LEU A 46 4.82 5.97 22.28
CA LEU A 46 6.07 6.61 22.71
C LEU A 46 7.22 5.58 22.68
N PRO A 47 8.33 5.83 21.95
CA PRO A 47 8.56 6.92 21.01
C PRO A 47 7.79 6.71 19.69
N SER A 48 7.34 7.80 19.05
CA SER A 48 6.69 7.70 17.76
C SER A 48 7.74 7.62 16.64
N PRO A 49 7.78 6.55 15.82
CA PRO A 49 8.68 6.49 14.68
C PRO A 49 8.35 7.58 13.66
N ALA A 50 9.37 8.09 12.96
CA ALA A 50 9.18 9.09 11.91
C ALA A 50 8.33 8.51 10.77
N ARG A 51 7.36 9.29 10.28
CA ARG A 51 6.51 8.91 9.14
C ARG A 51 6.58 9.96 8.05
N TYR A 52 6.44 9.52 6.81
CA TYR A 52 6.62 10.37 5.64
C TYR A 52 5.34 10.43 4.82
N VAL A 53 5.07 11.61 4.26
CA VAL A 53 4.01 11.83 3.29
C VAL A 53 4.52 12.78 2.21
N ALA A 54 4.10 12.56 0.97
CA ALA A 54 4.38 13.50 -0.09
C ALA A 54 3.48 14.73 0.02
N THR A 55 4.11 15.91 -0.02
CA THR A 55 3.46 17.21 0.18
C THR A 55 2.43 17.57 -0.90
N LYS A 56 2.60 17.04 -2.11
CA LYS A 56 1.69 17.23 -3.25
C LYS A 56 0.85 15.97 -3.54
N GLY A 57 0.60 15.18 -2.50
CA GLY A 57 -0.06 13.89 -2.58
C GLY A 57 0.87 12.76 -2.99
N MET A 58 0.57 11.54 -2.55
CA MET A 58 1.44 10.36 -2.72
C MET A 58 1.71 9.99 -4.18
N ARG A 59 0.80 10.33 -5.10
CA ARG A 59 1.00 10.14 -6.55
C ARG A 59 2.24 10.87 -7.06
N PHE A 60 2.58 12.03 -6.49
CA PHE A 60 3.73 12.82 -6.90
C PHE A 60 5.04 12.04 -6.79
N LEU A 61 5.14 11.10 -5.83
CA LEU A 61 6.34 10.25 -5.69
C LEU A 61 6.57 9.42 -6.95
N ALA A 62 5.55 8.73 -7.43
CA ALA A 62 5.63 7.90 -8.63
C ALA A 62 5.88 8.74 -9.89
N ASP A 63 5.18 9.88 -10.02
CA ASP A 63 5.35 10.77 -11.18
C ASP A 63 6.75 11.39 -11.22
N SER A 64 7.33 11.72 -10.06
CA SER A 64 8.68 12.28 -9.99
C SER A 64 9.74 11.31 -10.52
N LEU A 65 9.60 10.00 -10.30
CA LEU A 65 10.55 9.00 -10.79
C LEU A 65 10.65 9.00 -12.33
N LEU A 66 9.55 9.29 -13.02
CA LEU A 66 9.50 9.32 -14.49
C LEU A 66 10.23 10.53 -15.06
N SER A 67 10.11 11.69 -14.41
CA SER A 67 10.76 12.92 -14.88
C SER A 67 12.29 12.85 -14.92
N HIS A 68 12.90 11.93 -14.16
CA HIS A 68 14.35 11.79 -14.05
C HIS A 68 14.96 10.77 -15.03
N SER A 69 14.16 10.10 -15.86
CA SER A 69 14.69 9.07 -16.76
C SER A 69 14.36 9.32 -18.22
N ARG A 70 15.41 9.51 -19.03
CA ARG A 70 15.30 9.51 -20.50
C ARG A 70 15.17 8.10 -21.09
N LEU A 71 15.37 7.06 -20.27
CA LEU A 71 15.37 5.66 -20.69
C LEU A 71 14.00 4.98 -20.51
N VAL A 72 13.05 5.65 -19.87
CA VAL A 72 11.75 5.06 -19.52
C VAL A 72 10.69 5.61 -20.46
N ASN A 73 10.12 4.74 -21.30
CA ASN A 73 8.92 5.04 -22.06
C ASN A 73 7.69 4.50 -21.31
N VAL A 74 6.72 5.35 -21.05
CA VAL A 74 5.48 4.98 -20.35
C VAL A 74 4.29 5.14 -21.28
N VAL A 75 3.60 4.03 -21.57
CA VAL A 75 2.43 4.02 -22.44
C VAL A 75 1.16 3.94 -21.59
N ARG A 76 0.28 4.94 -21.71
CA ARG A 76 -1.04 4.99 -21.05
C ARG A 76 -2.09 5.60 -22.00
N PRO A 77 -3.34 5.12 -21.99
CA PRO A 77 -3.81 3.87 -21.38
C PRO A 77 -3.29 2.67 -22.17
N CYS A 78 -2.81 1.63 -21.48
CA CYS A 78 -2.41 0.36 -22.10
C CYS A 78 -2.61 -0.78 -21.11
N TRP A 79 -3.42 -1.76 -21.49
CA TRP A 79 -3.66 -2.98 -20.72
C TRP A 79 -3.08 -4.17 -21.48
N ILE A 80 -1.93 -4.67 -21.03
CA ILE A 80 -1.34 -5.88 -21.62
C ILE A 80 -2.24 -7.08 -21.31
N SER A 81 -2.75 -7.73 -22.36
CA SER A 81 -3.65 -8.88 -22.26
C SER A 81 -2.95 -10.21 -22.53
N LYS A 82 -1.78 -10.20 -23.17
CA LYS A 82 -1.03 -11.41 -23.54
C LYS A 82 0.48 -11.18 -23.53
N LEU A 83 1.20 -12.21 -23.09
CA LEU A 83 2.66 -12.33 -23.13
C LEU A 83 2.99 -13.57 -23.94
N GLU A 84 3.77 -13.44 -25.02
CA GLU A 84 4.14 -14.58 -25.86
C GLU A 84 5.65 -14.62 -26.06
N PRO A 85 6.33 -15.73 -25.73
CA PRO A 85 7.71 -15.92 -26.13
C PRO A 85 7.76 -16.24 -27.62
N PHE A 86 8.55 -15.50 -28.39
CA PHE A 86 8.76 -15.73 -29.82
C PHE A 86 10.20 -15.36 -30.22
N ASN A 87 10.89 -16.28 -30.90
CA ASN A 87 12.25 -16.09 -31.43
C ASN A 87 13.26 -15.48 -30.43
N GLY A 88 13.24 -15.92 -29.17
CA GLY A 88 14.14 -15.41 -28.13
C GLY A 88 13.74 -14.05 -27.54
N MET A 89 12.57 -13.50 -27.88
CA MET A 89 12.05 -12.26 -27.31
C MET A 89 10.65 -12.45 -26.74
N TRP A 90 10.21 -11.49 -25.93
CA TRP A 90 8.86 -11.38 -25.41
C TRP A 90 8.02 -10.44 -26.26
N HIS A 91 6.95 -10.96 -26.84
CA HIS A 91 5.97 -10.20 -27.61
C HIS A 91 4.78 -9.87 -26.69
N LEU A 92 4.51 -8.58 -26.53
CA LEU A 92 3.40 -8.09 -25.73
C LEU A 92 2.25 -7.67 -26.63
N SER A 93 1.02 -7.97 -26.24
CA SER A 93 -0.17 -7.45 -26.93
C SER A 93 -1.27 -6.98 -25.98
N GLU A 94 -2.07 -6.05 -26.48
CA GLU A 94 -3.30 -5.54 -25.87
C GLU A 94 -4.47 -5.84 -26.80
N ASN A 95 -5.36 -6.75 -26.41
CA ASN A 95 -6.50 -7.20 -27.20
C ASN A 95 -6.12 -7.55 -28.65
N GLY A 96 -5.00 -8.28 -28.81
CA GLY A 96 -4.45 -8.69 -30.11
C GLY A 96 -3.59 -7.63 -30.82
N LYS A 97 -3.60 -6.37 -30.37
CA LYS A 97 -2.73 -5.33 -30.93
C LYS A 97 -1.30 -5.47 -30.37
N PRO A 98 -0.26 -5.62 -31.22
CA PRO A 98 1.12 -5.68 -30.76
C PRO A 98 1.54 -4.39 -30.03
N ARG A 99 2.29 -4.54 -28.93
CA ARG A 99 2.76 -3.44 -28.06
C ARG A 99 4.28 -3.40 -27.90
N GLY A 100 5.01 -4.29 -28.56
CA GLY A 100 6.47 -4.28 -28.62
C GLY A 100 7.08 -5.66 -28.38
N GLU A 101 8.39 -5.71 -28.56
CA GLU A 101 9.25 -6.88 -28.38
C GLU A 101 10.32 -6.53 -27.35
N PHE A 102 10.61 -7.45 -26.42
CA PHE A 102 11.49 -7.18 -25.27
C PHE A 102 12.37 -8.38 -24.95
N ASP A 103 13.62 -8.14 -24.53
CA ASP A 103 14.55 -9.21 -24.12
C ASP A 103 14.12 -9.91 -22.82
N ALA A 104 13.50 -9.15 -21.91
CA ALA A 104 13.02 -9.61 -20.61
C ALA A 104 11.75 -8.86 -20.21
N ILE A 105 10.96 -9.47 -19.30
CA ILE A 105 9.73 -8.86 -18.78
C ILE A 105 9.74 -8.78 -17.25
N VAL A 106 9.09 -7.75 -16.74
CA VAL A 106 8.89 -7.52 -15.30
C VAL A 106 7.41 -7.41 -15.01
N ILE A 107 6.93 -8.21 -14.06
CA ILE A 107 5.57 -8.16 -13.54
C ILE A 107 5.60 -7.40 -12.21
N ALA A 108 5.26 -6.12 -12.27
CA ALA A 108 5.07 -5.24 -11.11
C ALA A 108 3.57 -5.06 -10.79
N HIS A 109 2.82 -6.16 -10.79
CA HIS A 109 1.36 -6.18 -10.62
C HIS A 109 0.93 -7.42 -9.82
N ASN A 110 -0.31 -7.45 -9.33
CA ASN A 110 -0.79 -8.45 -8.39
C ASN A 110 -2.21 -8.93 -8.71
N GLY A 111 -2.69 -9.89 -7.91
CA GLY A 111 -4.07 -10.32 -7.90
C GLY A 111 -4.53 -11.04 -9.18
N LYS A 112 -5.85 -10.99 -9.43
CA LYS A 112 -6.50 -11.74 -10.52
C LYS A 112 -5.99 -11.33 -11.91
N CYS A 113 -5.67 -10.05 -12.09
CA CYS A 113 -5.19 -9.53 -13.37
C CYS A 113 -3.82 -10.10 -13.74
N ALA A 114 -2.87 -10.08 -12.79
CA ALA A 114 -1.55 -10.68 -13.00
C ALA A 114 -1.63 -12.20 -13.21
N ASN A 115 -2.45 -12.89 -12.41
CA ASN A 115 -2.68 -14.34 -12.56
C ASN A 115 -3.22 -14.70 -13.95
N ARG A 116 -4.20 -13.95 -14.47
CA ARG A 116 -4.75 -14.16 -15.82
C ARG A 116 -3.71 -13.95 -16.91
N LEU A 117 -2.87 -12.92 -16.78
CA LEU A 117 -1.81 -12.62 -17.73
C LEU A 117 -0.74 -13.73 -17.75
N LEU A 118 -0.36 -14.24 -16.58
CA LEU A 118 0.68 -15.26 -16.44
C LEU A 118 0.22 -16.66 -16.84
N MET A 119 -1.08 -16.98 -16.71
CA MET A 119 -1.62 -18.30 -17.02
C MET A 119 -1.34 -18.78 -18.45
N THR A 120 -1.29 -17.86 -19.41
CA THR A 120 -1.06 -18.15 -20.84
C THR A 120 0.36 -17.80 -21.32
N SER A 121 1.23 -17.36 -20.42
CA SER A 121 2.57 -16.84 -20.76
C SER A 121 3.64 -17.90 -21.02
N GLY A 122 3.39 -19.17 -20.64
CA GLY A 122 4.42 -20.21 -20.66
C GLY A 122 5.44 -20.13 -19.52
N LEU A 123 5.15 -19.37 -18.45
CA LEU A 123 6.02 -19.20 -17.27
C LEU A 123 5.45 -19.94 -16.03
N PRO A 124 5.50 -21.27 -15.98
CA PRO A 124 4.82 -22.04 -14.93
C PRO A 124 5.33 -21.73 -13.51
N LEU A 125 6.63 -21.48 -13.33
CA LEU A 125 7.23 -21.19 -12.02
C LEU A 125 6.81 -19.81 -11.49
N ILE A 126 6.85 -18.79 -12.35
CA ILE A 126 6.38 -17.43 -12.05
C ILE A 126 4.87 -17.44 -11.77
N ALA A 127 4.07 -18.10 -12.62
CA ALA A 127 2.63 -18.23 -12.43
C ALA A 127 2.28 -18.94 -11.12
N LYS A 128 3.04 -19.99 -10.75
CA LYS A 128 2.88 -20.70 -9.48
C LYS A 128 3.09 -19.75 -8.29
N GLN A 129 4.12 -18.91 -8.30
CA GLN A 129 4.38 -17.96 -7.22
C GLN A 129 3.27 -16.89 -7.13
N MET A 130 2.85 -16.29 -8.26
CA MET A 130 1.77 -15.30 -8.27
C MET A 130 0.43 -15.85 -7.76
N LYS A 131 0.13 -17.13 -8.03
CA LYS A 131 -1.10 -17.78 -7.59
C LYS A 131 -1.18 -17.97 -6.06
N ARG A 132 -0.03 -18.01 -5.38
CA ARG A 132 0.05 -18.23 -3.92
C ARG A 132 -0.13 -16.94 -3.12
N LEU A 133 -0.10 -15.78 -3.78
CA LEU A 133 -0.29 -14.49 -3.14
C LEU A 133 -1.74 -14.31 -2.68
N ASP A 134 -1.91 -14.14 -1.38
CA ASP A 134 -3.17 -13.78 -0.75
C ASP A 134 -3.23 -12.27 -0.48
N LEU A 135 -4.37 -11.67 -0.80
CA LEU A 135 -4.59 -10.23 -0.71
C LEU A 135 -5.86 -9.92 0.07
N SER A 136 -5.76 -8.96 0.98
CA SER A 136 -6.91 -8.41 1.70
C SER A 136 -7.72 -7.46 0.82
N SER A 137 -8.87 -7.02 1.32
CA SER A 137 -9.68 -6.00 0.69
C SER A 137 -9.95 -4.90 1.70
N ILE A 138 -9.81 -3.64 1.28
CA ILE A 138 -9.91 -2.48 2.14
C ILE A 138 -10.83 -1.45 1.49
N TRP A 139 -11.78 -0.94 2.26
CA TRP A 139 -12.55 0.25 1.88
C TRP A 139 -11.83 1.50 2.35
N ALA A 140 -11.70 2.48 1.47
CA ALA A 140 -11.20 3.81 1.77
C ALA A 140 -12.34 4.82 1.63
N LEU A 141 -12.66 5.48 2.74
CA LEU A 141 -13.63 6.57 2.80
C LEU A 141 -12.88 7.88 3.01
N LEU A 142 -12.95 8.76 2.01
CA LEU A 142 -12.61 10.17 2.15
C LEU A 142 -13.89 10.92 2.58
N ALA A 143 -13.81 11.71 3.63
CA ALA A 143 -14.90 12.54 4.11
C ALA A 143 -14.40 13.97 4.38
N ALA A 144 -15.19 14.98 4.01
CA ALA A 144 -14.91 16.38 4.31
C ALA A 144 -16.05 16.96 5.15
N PHE A 145 -15.69 17.64 6.24
CA PHE A 145 -16.61 18.22 7.22
C PHE A 145 -16.46 19.74 7.23
N GLU A 146 -17.52 20.45 7.61
CA GLU A 146 -17.50 21.91 7.74
C GLU A 146 -16.63 22.33 8.93
N ASP A 147 -16.87 21.70 10.07
CA ASP A 147 -16.14 21.90 11.32
C ASP A 147 -15.17 20.74 11.61
N PRO A 148 -14.19 20.94 12.52
CA PRO A 148 -13.41 19.84 13.07
C PRO A 148 -14.29 18.72 13.63
N LEU A 149 -13.82 17.47 13.57
CA LEU A 149 -14.54 16.37 14.19
C LEU A 149 -14.58 16.55 15.71
N PRO A 150 -15.76 16.37 16.36
CA PRO A 150 -15.87 16.51 17.80
C PRO A 150 -15.15 15.36 18.53
N PHE A 151 -14.71 15.63 19.77
CA PHE A 151 -14.07 14.64 20.62
C PHE A 151 -14.54 14.80 22.07
N PRO A 152 -14.74 13.73 22.85
CA PRO A 152 -15.12 13.87 24.25
C PRO A 152 -14.17 14.79 25.04
N GLY A 153 -14.69 15.91 25.55
CA GLY A 153 -13.91 16.90 26.29
C GLY A 153 -13.10 17.89 25.45
N SER A 154 -13.18 17.85 24.12
CA SER A 154 -12.48 18.76 23.21
C SER A 154 -13.36 19.15 22.01
N THR A 155 -13.14 20.33 21.45
CA THR A 155 -13.83 20.76 20.21
C THR A 155 -13.23 20.13 18.95
N GLU A 156 -12.07 19.50 19.07
CA GLU A 156 -11.42 18.78 17.97
C GLU A 156 -10.69 17.51 18.41
N VAL A 157 -10.57 16.57 17.48
CA VAL A 157 -9.75 15.37 17.64
C VAL A 157 -8.27 15.74 17.83
N PRO A 158 -7.59 15.23 18.88
CA PRO A 158 -6.23 15.65 19.26
C PRO A 158 -5.11 15.00 18.43
N PHE A 159 -5.44 14.32 17.33
CA PHE A 159 -4.47 13.59 16.51
C PHE A 159 -4.63 13.80 15.02
N GLU A 160 -3.55 13.47 14.31
CA GLU A 160 -3.49 13.53 12.85
C GLU A 160 -3.62 12.16 12.20
N GLY A 161 -3.36 11.08 12.94
CA GLY A 161 -3.57 9.72 12.48
C GLY A 161 -3.59 8.69 13.61
N ALA A 162 -4.50 7.74 13.54
CA ALA A 162 -4.79 6.76 14.59
C ALA A 162 -5.08 5.38 14.00
N PHE A 163 -4.51 4.32 14.59
CA PHE A 163 -5.05 2.97 14.40
C PHE A 163 -6.26 2.79 15.31
N VAL A 164 -7.29 2.16 14.78
CA VAL A 164 -8.53 1.90 15.51
C VAL A 164 -8.59 0.42 15.85
N ARG A 165 -8.81 0.10 17.12
CA ARG A 165 -9.06 -1.25 17.62
C ARG A 165 -10.46 -1.35 18.22
N GLY A 166 -10.99 -2.57 18.28
CA GLY A 166 -12.31 -2.84 18.84
C GLY A 166 -13.49 -2.31 18.02
N VAL A 167 -13.24 -1.77 16.81
CA VAL A 167 -14.27 -1.34 15.86
C VAL A 167 -14.17 -2.17 14.60
N ASP A 168 -15.26 -2.85 14.23
CA ASP A 168 -15.25 -3.77 13.10
C ASP A 168 -15.03 -3.06 11.76
N SER A 169 -15.57 -1.86 11.58
CA SER A 169 -15.65 -1.21 10.26
C SER A 169 -14.50 -0.27 9.92
N VAL A 170 -13.65 0.11 10.88
CA VAL A 170 -12.56 1.08 10.72
C VAL A 170 -11.32 0.58 11.44
N SER A 171 -10.18 0.58 10.75
CA SER A 171 -8.86 0.21 11.29
C SER A 171 -7.89 1.39 11.33
N TRP A 172 -8.17 2.45 10.56
CA TRP A 172 -7.32 3.64 10.50
C TRP A 172 -8.11 4.91 10.23
N MET A 173 -7.68 6.00 10.87
CA MET A 173 -8.20 7.35 10.66
C MET A 173 -7.01 8.30 10.43
N ALA A 174 -7.11 9.22 9.47
CA ALA A 174 -6.12 10.26 9.23
C ALA A 174 -6.76 11.60 8.91
N ASN A 175 -6.32 12.65 9.61
CA ASN A 175 -6.67 14.04 9.35
C ASN A 175 -5.77 14.58 8.23
N ASN A 176 -6.27 14.58 7.00
CA ASN A 176 -5.52 15.08 5.86
C ASN A 176 -5.25 16.58 5.95
N THR A 177 -6.14 17.33 6.61
CA THR A 177 -6.02 18.79 6.77
C THR A 177 -4.81 19.15 7.60
N LYS A 178 -4.65 18.51 8.77
CA LYS A 178 -3.50 18.70 9.66
C LYS A 178 -2.23 18.11 9.03
N LYS A 179 -2.29 16.84 8.58
CA LYS A 179 -1.14 16.09 8.03
C LYS A 179 -0.48 16.76 6.81
N LEU A 180 -1.26 17.45 5.99
CA LEU A 180 -0.79 18.12 4.77
C LEU A 180 -0.68 19.64 4.93
N GLU A 181 -0.89 20.17 6.14
CA GLU A 181 -0.85 21.61 6.42
C GLU A 181 -1.78 22.43 5.50
N ILE A 182 -2.93 21.86 5.13
CA ILE A 182 -3.91 22.51 4.23
C ILE A 182 -4.76 23.53 4.99
N SER A 183 -4.79 23.44 6.32
CA SER A 183 -5.62 24.25 7.23
C SER A 183 -5.44 25.76 7.08
N GLU A 184 -4.28 26.22 6.62
CA GLU A 184 -4.03 27.66 6.38
C GLU A 184 -4.96 28.27 5.31
N CYS A 185 -5.67 27.44 4.53
CA CYS A 185 -6.51 27.88 3.42
C CYS A 185 -8.00 28.08 3.76
N GLY A 186 -8.42 27.92 5.02
CA GLY A 186 -9.84 28.12 5.44
C GLY A 186 -10.84 27.18 4.76
N GLY A 187 -10.38 26.00 4.34
CA GLY A 187 -11.19 24.99 3.65
C GLY A 187 -11.80 23.93 4.58
N PRO A 188 -12.57 22.98 4.03
CA PRO A 188 -13.22 21.94 4.83
C PRO A 188 -12.21 20.98 5.49
N HIS A 189 -12.60 20.43 6.65
CA HIS A 189 -11.80 19.47 7.39
C HIS A 189 -11.88 18.08 6.74
N CYS A 190 -10.81 17.70 6.04
CA CYS A 190 -10.72 16.47 5.26
C CYS A 190 -10.07 15.32 6.05
N TRP A 191 -10.72 14.16 6.01
CA TRP A 191 -10.30 12.93 6.69
C TRP A 191 -10.30 11.73 5.75
N THR A 192 -9.36 10.81 5.96
CA THR A 192 -9.35 9.49 5.34
C THR A 192 -9.53 8.41 6.40
N PHE A 193 -10.50 7.54 6.17
CA PHE A 193 -10.79 6.37 6.99
C PHE A 193 -10.56 5.10 6.16
N LEU A 194 -9.90 4.10 6.74
CA LEU A 194 -9.71 2.80 6.11
C LEU A 194 -10.38 1.72 6.94
N SER A 195 -11.07 0.79 6.28
CA SER A 195 -11.73 -0.32 6.96
C SER A 195 -10.74 -1.35 7.47
N THR A 196 -11.20 -2.21 8.38
CA THR A 196 -10.52 -3.49 8.66
C THR A 196 -10.54 -4.39 7.42
N ALA A 197 -9.63 -5.36 7.35
CA ALA A 197 -9.63 -6.37 6.29
C ALA A 197 -10.86 -7.29 6.39
N ALA A 198 -11.34 -7.56 7.61
CA ALA A 198 -12.54 -8.35 7.85
C ALA A 198 -13.78 -7.68 7.26
N TYR A 199 -13.97 -6.38 7.53
CA TYR A 199 -15.09 -5.61 6.99
C TYR A 199 -15.02 -5.47 5.47
N GLY A 200 -13.82 -5.25 4.94
CA GLY A 200 -13.58 -5.22 3.49
C GLY A 200 -13.90 -6.55 2.81
N LYS A 201 -13.58 -7.69 3.44
CA LYS A 201 -13.96 -9.02 2.96
C LYS A 201 -15.47 -9.25 2.99
N GLN A 202 -16.15 -8.89 4.08
CA GLN A 202 -17.60 -9.06 4.25
C GLN A 202 -18.42 -8.22 3.27
N ASN A 203 -17.93 -7.04 2.90
CA ASN A 203 -18.63 -6.12 1.99
C ASN A 203 -17.97 -6.05 0.60
N LYS A 204 -17.20 -7.07 0.21
CA LYS A 204 -16.49 -7.10 -1.07
C LYS A 204 -17.47 -7.21 -2.24
N VAL A 205 -17.29 -6.34 -3.23
CA VAL A 205 -18.03 -6.33 -4.51
C VAL A 205 -17.04 -6.14 -5.66
N PRO A 206 -17.45 -6.28 -6.94
CA PRO A 206 -16.59 -5.91 -8.06
C PRO A 206 -16.14 -4.44 -7.95
N GLN A 207 -14.83 -4.21 -7.80
CA GLN A 207 -14.25 -2.87 -7.59
C GLN A 207 -14.58 -1.89 -8.72
N GLU A 208 -14.70 -2.39 -9.96
CA GLU A 208 -15.03 -1.61 -11.16
C GLU A 208 -16.52 -1.21 -11.22
N ASN A 209 -17.39 -1.87 -10.45
CA ASN A 209 -18.83 -1.67 -10.48
C ASN A 209 -19.43 -1.86 -9.08
N ILE A 210 -19.24 -0.87 -8.21
CA ILE A 210 -19.75 -0.88 -6.84
C ILE A 210 -21.25 -0.51 -6.88
N PRO A 211 -22.17 -1.42 -6.47
CA PRO A 211 -23.59 -1.09 -6.41
C PRO A 211 -23.88 0.07 -5.46
N SER A 212 -24.80 0.96 -5.83
CA SER A 212 -25.16 2.15 -5.04
C SER A 212 -25.64 1.79 -3.62
N ALA A 213 -26.43 0.73 -3.48
CA ALA A 213 -26.89 0.22 -2.19
C ALA A 213 -25.72 -0.23 -1.30
N THR A 214 -24.73 -0.93 -1.87
CA THR A 214 -23.53 -1.34 -1.13
C THR A 214 -22.69 -0.12 -0.73
N ALA A 215 -22.49 0.84 -1.64
CA ALA A 215 -21.76 2.06 -1.34
C ALA A 215 -22.42 2.85 -0.19
N ALA A 216 -23.75 2.96 -0.20
CA ALA A 216 -24.50 3.62 0.88
C ALA A 216 -24.35 2.87 2.21
N LYS A 217 -24.50 1.54 2.22
CA LYS A 217 -24.31 0.69 3.41
C LYS A 217 -22.90 0.81 3.99
N VAL A 218 -21.87 0.68 3.17
CA VAL A 218 -20.47 0.76 3.59
C VAL A 218 -20.14 2.14 4.12
N LYS A 219 -20.57 3.21 3.43
CA LYS A 219 -20.38 4.58 3.91
C LYS A 219 -21.00 4.79 5.28
N ALA A 220 -22.26 4.38 5.48
CA ALA A 220 -22.94 4.49 6.76
C ALA A 220 -22.20 3.69 7.85
N GLY A 221 -21.88 2.42 7.60
CA GLY A 221 -21.19 1.57 8.58
C GLY A 221 -19.78 2.04 8.93
N MET A 222 -19.05 2.66 8.00
CA MET A 222 -17.75 3.27 8.30
C MET A 222 -17.89 4.57 9.12
N LEU A 223 -18.90 5.40 8.86
CA LEU A 223 -19.16 6.60 9.68
C LEU A 223 -19.64 6.23 11.10
N ASP A 224 -20.51 5.23 11.23
CA ASP A 224 -20.89 4.66 12.54
C ASP A 224 -19.65 4.08 13.27
N GLY A 225 -18.70 3.51 12.52
CA GLY A 225 -17.42 3.07 13.07
C GLY A 225 -16.55 4.22 13.56
N VAL A 226 -16.53 5.34 12.84
CA VAL A 226 -15.85 6.57 13.27
C VAL A 226 -16.49 7.14 14.53
N GLU A 227 -17.82 7.17 14.63
CA GLU A 227 -18.53 7.55 15.87
C GLU A 227 -18.10 6.70 17.06
N SER A 228 -18.10 5.38 16.85
CA SER A 228 -17.78 4.40 17.89
C SER A 228 -16.32 4.51 18.31
N ALA A 229 -15.42 4.66 17.33
CA ALA A 229 -14.01 4.93 17.56
C ALA A 229 -13.86 6.17 18.43
N LEU A 230 -14.42 7.32 18.04
CA LEU A 230 -14.29 8.59 18.78
C LEU A 230 -15.05 8.63 20.13
N GLY A 231 -15.73 7.56 20.55
CA GLY A 231 -16.51 7.53 21.79
C GLY A 231 -17.74 8.44 21.75
N LEU A 232 -18.24 8.76 20.55
CA LEU A 232 -19.38 9.64 20.35
C LEU A 232 -20.69 8.86 20.48
N SER A 233 -21.78 9.55 20.81
CA SER A 233 -23.10 8.93 20.79
C SER A 233 -23.54 8.66 19.35
N LYS A 234 -24.26 7.55 19.15
CA LYS A 234 -24.72 7.15 17.81
C LYS A 234 -25.55 8.26 17.14
N GLY A 235 -25.17 8.63 15.92
CA GLY A 235 -25.81 9.67 15.13
C GLY A 235 -25.40 11.11 15.49
N SER A 236 -24.39 11.29 16.33
CA SER A 236 -23.88 12.63 16.71
C SER A 236 -22.73 13.13 15.83
N LEU A 237 -22.15 12.29 14.97
CA LEU A 237 -21.12 12.74 14.04
C LEU A 237 -21.72 13.74 13.05
N PRO A 238 -21.07 14.90 12.83
CA PRO A 238 -21.51 15.84 11.81
C PRO A 238 -21.63 15.16 10.45
N LYS A 239 -22.67 15.51 9.69
CA LYS A 239 -22.83 14.98 8.34
C LYS A 239 -21.71 15.52 7.44
N PRO A 240 -20.93 14.66 6.75
CA PRO A 240 -19.92 15.16 5.82
C PRO A 240 -20.56 15.95 4.67
N LEU A 241 -19.97 17.10 4.34
CA LEU A 241 -20.33 17.92 3.17
C LEU A 241 -19.95 17.20 1.86
N TYR A 242 -18.90 16.37 1.90
CA TYR A 242 -18.44 15.57 0.76
C TYR A 242 -17.97 14.20 1.24
N THR A 243 -18.23 13.17 0.42
CA THR A 243 -17.66 11.84 0.63
C THR A 243 -17.23 11.22 -0.69
N ARG A 244 -16.11 10.49 -0.68
CA ARG A 244 -15.71 9.59 -1.75
C ARG A 244 -15.33 8.24 -1.17
N LEU A 245 -15.96 7.18 -1.68
CA LEU A 245 -15.73 5.82 -1.24
C LEU A 245 -15.05 5.02 -2.35
N GLN A 246 -14.01 4.27 -2.01
CA GLN A 246 -13.27 3.41 -2.94
C GLN A 246 -13.03 2.04 -2.29
N LEU A 247 -13.27 0.96 -3.04
CA LEU A 247 -12.81 -0.37 -2.67
C LEU A 247 -11.44 -0.62 -3.30
N TRP A 248 -10.51 -1.13 -2.51
CA TRP A 248 -9.28 -1.79 -2.96
C TRP A 248 -9.47 -3.29 -2.78
N GLY A 249 -9.88 -4.00 -3.83
CA GLY A 249 -10.24 -5.43 -3.75
C GLY A 249 -9.05 -6.39 -3.67
N ALA A 250 -7.84 -5.87 -3.89
CA ALA A 250 -6.56 -6.54 -3.83
C ALA A 250 -5.55 -5.58 -3.17
N ALA A 251 -5.85 -5.19 -1.92
CA ALA A 251 -5.24 -4.04 -1.27
C ALA A 251 -3.83 -4.32 -0.75
N LEU A 252 -3.72 -5.26 0.20
CA LEU A 252 -2.49 -5.54 0.93
C LEU A 252 -2.22 -7.04 0.96
N PRO A 253 -0.96 -7.46 0.87
CA PRO A 253 -0.60 -8.87 1.01
C PRO A 253 -0.81 -9.36 2.43
N THR A 254 -1.34 -10.57 2.56
CA THR A 254 -1.49 -11.27 3.85
C THR A 254 -0.49 -12.41 4.00
N ASN A 255 0.32 -12.66 2.98
CA ASN A 255 1.42 -13.63 3.01
C ASN A 255 2.59 -13.13 2.14
N THR A 256 3.79 -13.63 2.42
CA THR A 256 5.01 -13.25 1.69
C THR A 256 5.96 -14.43 1.54
N PRO A 257 6.70 -14.56 0.42
CA PRO A 257 7.80 -15.51 0.30
C PRO A 257 9.09 -15.06 1.01
N GLY A 258 9.16 -13.81 1.50
CA GLY A 258 10.33 -13.28 2.22
C GLY A 258 11.58 -13.17 1.35
N VAL A 259 11.42 -12.93 0.04
CA VAL A 259 12.54 -12.78 -0.92
C VAL A 259 12.51 -11.39 -1.55
N PRO A 260 13.66 -10.80 -1.89
CA PRO A 260 13.67 -9.43 -2.42
C PRO A 260 13.05 -9.31 -3.82
N CYS A 261 13.19 -10.35 -4.66
CA CYS A 261 12.54 -10.45 -5.96
C CYS A 261 12.34 -11.92 -6.33
N ILE A 262 11.57 -12.17 -7.39
CA ILE A 262 11.49 -13.48 -8.04
C ILE A 262 11.99 -13.31 -9.47
N PHE A 263 12.89 -14.16 -9.94
CA PHE A 263 13.38 -14.15 -11.31
C PHE A 263 13.53 -15.57 -11.85
N ASP A 264 12.93 -15.79 -13.02
CA ASP A 264 13.11 -16.96 -13.87
C ASP A 264 14.08 -16.60 -15.00
N PRO A 265 15.35 -17.03 -14.92
CA PRO A 265 16.37 -16.69 -15.90
C PRO A 265 16.17 -17.42 -17.24
N PHE A 266 15.53 -18.59 -17.25
CA PHE A 266 15.22 -19.32 -18.47
C PHE A 266 14.07 -18.64 -19.22
N GLY A 267 13.07 -18.17 -18.48
CA GLY A 267 11.99 -17.35 -19.00
C GLY A 267 12.38 -15.88 -19.27
N ARG A 268 13.53 -15.41 -18.76
CA ARG A 268 13.88 -13.97 -18.70
C ARG A 268 12.73 -13.11 -18.17
N ALA A 269 12.11 -13.57 -17.09
CA ALA A 269 10.92 -12.98 -16.53
C ALA A 269 11.04 -12.84 -15.01
N GLY A 270 10.66 -11.69 -14.47
CA GLY A 270 10.71 -11.44 -13.03
C GLY A 270 9.46 -10.82 -12.45
N ILE A 271 9.32 -10.93 -11.14
CA ILE A 271 8.28 -10.29 -10.34
C ILE A 271 8.94 -9.37 -9.32
N CYS A 272 8.41 -8.16 -9.21
CA CYS A 272 8.67 -7.27 -8.09
C CYS A 272 7.34 -6.77 -7.51
N GLY A 273 7.37 -6.36 -6.25
CA GLY A 273 6.20 -5.85 -5.55
C GLY A 273 6.45 -5.74 -4.05
N ASP A 274 5.60 -4.99 -3.37
CA ASP A 274 5.60 -4.90 -1.91
C ASP A 274 5.56 -6.28 -1.26
N TRP A 275 4.64 -7.13 -1.73
CA TRP A 275 4.33 -8.45 -1.19
C TRP A 275 5.48 -9.46 -1.13
N LEU A 276 6.60 -9.17 -1.79
CA LEU A 276 7.80 -10.01 -1.75
C LEU A 276 8.60 -9.85 -0.46
N LEU A 277 8.55 -8.66 0.14
CA LEU A 277 9.28 -8.33 1.38
C LEU A 277 8.36 -7.90 2.54
N GLY A 278 7.15 -7.43 2.25
CA GLY A 278 6.23 -6.91 3.27
C GLY A 278 4.95 -6.33 2.70
N SER A 279 4.39 -5.32 3.36
CA SER A 279 3.15 -4.65 2.95
C SER A 279 3.24 -3.12 3.06
N ASN A 280 4.32 -2.56 2.53
CA ASN A 280 4.59 -1.11 2.59
C ASN A 280 5.34 -0.60 1.33
N ILE A 281 5.43 0.73 1.22
CA ILE A 281 6.05 1.40 0.07
C ILE A 281 7.56 1.10 -0.02
N GLU A 282 8.25 1.00 1.12
CA GLU A 282 9.69 0.69 1.14
C GLU A 282 9.96 -0.69 0.55
N ALA A 283 9.18 -1.71 0.96
CA ALA A 283 9.23 -3.06 0.41
C ALA A 283 9.03 -3.06 -1.11
N ALA A 284 8.07 -2.28 -1.64
CA ALA A 284 7.86 -2.16 -3.09
C ALA A 284 9.08 -1.59 -3.82
N VAL A 285 9.68 -0.53 -3.25
CA VAL A 285 10.88 0.12 -3.82
C VAL A 285 12.08 -0.82 -3.80
N LEU A 286 12.35 -1.43 -2.65
CA LEU A 286 13.46 -2.37 -2.48
C LEU A 286 13.31 -3.57 -3.40
N SER A 287 12.10 -4.09 -3.57
CA SER A 287 11.83 -5.19 -4.47
C SER A 287 12.07 -4.83 -5.95
N GLY A 288 11.60 -3.66 -6.38
CA GLY A 288 11.87 -3.16 -7.74
C GLY A 288 13.36 -2.97 -8.00
N ILE A 289 14.10 -2.42 -7.03
CA ILE A 289 15.55 -2.27 -7.07
C ILE A 289 16.25 -3.63 -7.18
N ALA A 290 15.87 -4.59 -6.34
CA ALA A 290 16.47 -5.91 -6.31
C ALA A 290 16.31 -6.62 -7.65
N LEU A 291 15.09 -6.63 -8.21
CA LEU A 291 14.85 -7.25 -9.50
C LEU A 291 15.63 -6.59 -10.62
N ALA A 292 15.70 -5.25 -10.62
CA ALA A 292 16.42 -4.51 -11.64
C ALA A 292 17.92 -4.88 -11.64
N ASN A 293 18.56 -4.90 -10.47
CA ASN A 293 19.95 -5.34 -10.32
C ASN A 293 20.12 -6.79 -10.80
N HIS A 294 19.24 -7.69 -10.39
CA HIS A 294 19.30 -9.10 -10.72
C HIS A 294 19.23 -9.36 -12.23
N ILE A 295 18.33 -8.66 -12.94
CA ILE A 295 18.23 -8.70 -14.40
C ILE A 295 19.52 -8.14 -15.05
N ALA A 296 20.06 -7.04 -14.52
CA ALA A 296 21.26 -6.43 -15.06
C ALA A 296 22.48 -7.35 -14.93
N ASP A 297 22.61 -8.04 -13.79
CA ASP A 297 23.70 -8.99 -13.52
C ASP A 297 23.59 -10.20 -14.45
N TYR A 298 22.38 -10.72 -14.68
CA TYR A 298 22.12 -11.78 -15.66
C TYR A 298 22.59 -11.41 -17.07
N PHE A 299 22.22 -10.24 -17.58
CA PHE A 299 22.62 -9.81 -18.92
C PHE A 299 24.08 -9.38 -19.04
N GLN A 300 24.75 -9.03 -17.93
CA GLN A 300 26.17 -8.67 -17.91
C GLN A 300 27.12 -9.85 -17.71
N SER A 301 26.58 -11.06 -17.49
CA SER A 301 27.36 -12.27 -17.21
C SER A 301 27.18 -13.33 -18.31
N PRO A 302 27.50 -13.01 -19.58
CA PRO A 302 27.39 -14.00 -20.65
C PRO A 302 28.35 -15.17 -20.37
N GLY A 303 27.81 -16.39 -20.40
CA GLY A 303 28.58 -17.63 -20.17
C GLY A 303 28.41 -18.25 -18.78
N THR A 304 27.82 -17.53 -17.82
CA THR A 304 27.40 -18.11 -16.54
C THR A 304 26.16 -19.00 -16.75
N ASP A 305 26.03 -20.08 -15.97
CA ASP A 305 24.82 -20.90 -15.99
C ASP A 305 23.60 -20.03 -15.63
N PRO A 306 22.58 -19.91 -16.50
CA PRO A 306 21.36 -19.19 -16.19
C PRO A 306 20.74 -19.59 -14.84
N GLY A 307 20.87 -20.87 -14.45
CA GLY A 307 20.36 -21.39 -13.18
C GLY A 307 20.87 -20.65 -11.93
N GLU A 308 22.08 -20.08 -11.98
CA GLU A 308 22.65 -19.29 -10.86
C GLU A 308 21.88 -18.00 -10.60
N PHE A 309 21.15 -17.50 -11.60
CA PHE A 309 20.29 -16.33 -11.47
C PHE A 309 18.86 -16.70 -11.08
N ALA A 310 18.53 -17.96 -10.81
CA ALA A 310 17.19 -18.29 -10.33
C ALA A 310 16.99 -17.83 -8.88
N VAL A 311 15.99 -16.99 -8.63
CA VAL A 311 15.67 -16.52 -7.26
C VAL A 311 14.16 -16.53 -7.02
N GLY A 312 13.73 -16.96 -5.84
CA GLY A 312 12.34 -16.87 -5.41
C GLY A 312 11.36 -17.90 -6.03
N LEU A 313 11.78 -18.69 -7.03
CA LEU A 313 10.89 -19.55 -7.82
C LEU A 313 10.22 -20.67 -7.00
N ASN A 314 10.86 -21.09 -5.90
CA ASN A 314 10.39 -22.20 -5.06
C ASN A 314 10.16 -21.81 -3.59
N ASN A 315 10.38 -20.54 -3.23
CA ASN A 315 10.22 -20.09 -1.85
C ASN A 315 8.80 -20.29 -1.35
N GLU A 316 8.67 -20.67 -0.08
CA GLU A 316 7.37 -20.84 0.55
C GLU A 316 6.82 -19.53 1.07
N PHE A 317 5.51 -19.35 0.94
CA PHE A 317 4.83 -18.19 1.52
C PHE A 317 4.54 -18.46 2.99
N GLN A 318 4.80 -17.46 3.81
CA GLN A 318 4.46 -17.44 5.22
C GLN A 318 3.44 -16.33 5.48
N PRO A 319 2.56 -16.48 6.50
CA PRO A 319 1.68 -15.40 6.92
C PRO A 319 2.49 -14.12 7.19
N LEU A 320 1.98 -12.99 6.71
CA LEU A 320 2.60 -11.69 6.91
C LEU A 320 1.92 -11.00 8.10
N GLU A 321 2.67 -10.76 9.18
CA GLU A 321 2.18 -9.98 10.32
C GLU A 321 2.15 -8.49 9.99
N GLY A 322 1.08 -7.80 10.41
CA GLY A 322 0.92 -6.36 10.20
C GLY A 322 -0.49 -5.90 10.56
N HIS A 323 -0.74 -4.59 10.42
CA HIS A 323 -2.07 -4.03 10.58
C HIS A 323 -2.91 -4.28 9.32
N ASP A 324 -4.24 -4.13 9.42
CA ASP A 324 -5.13 -4.24 8.25
C ASP A 324 -4.73 -3.32 7.09
N ILE A 325 -4.04 -2.22 7.41
CA ILE A 325 -3.61 -1.17 6.47
C ILE A 325 -2.11 -1.25 6.12
N GLY A 326 -1.44 -2.37 6.45
CA GLY A 326 -0.07 -2.68 6.06
C GLY A 326 0.92 -2.66 7.23
N GLN A 327 2.20 -2.82 6.90
CA GLN A 327 3.30 -2.80 7.85
C GLN A 327 3.88 -1.40 8.02
N PHE A 328 4.22 -1.07 9.25
CA PHE A 328 4.81 0.21 9.63
C PHE A 328 6.11 -0.05 10.38
N PRO A 329 7.26 -0.05 9.69
CA PRO A 329 8.56 -0.27 10.33
C PRO A 329 8.77 0.65 11.53
N GLY A 330 9.26 0.10 12.63
CA GLY A 330 9.47 0.82 13.90
C GLY A 330 8.27 0.84 14.85
N LEU A 331 7.11 0.32 14.44
CA LEU A 331 6.06 -0.10 15.37
C LEU A 331 6.31 -1.57 15.70
N GLY A 332 6.67 -1.89 16.94
CA GLY A 332 6.86 -3.27 17.37
C GLY A 332 5.63 -4.10 17.01
N SER A 333 5.84 -5.27 16.40
CA SER A 333 4.80 -6.29 16.26
C SER A 333 4.22 -6.53 17.64
N GLU A 334 2.90 -6.37 17.77
CA GLU A 334 2.13 -6.43 19.01
C GLU A 334 2.78 -7.37 20.04
N GLU A 335 3.35 -6.82 21.11
CA GLU A 335 3.40 -7.58 22.35
C GLU A 335 1.95 -7.99 22.60
N LYS A 336 1.68 -9.29 22.53
CA LYS A 336 0.48 -9.90 23.08
C LYS A 336 0.46 -9.52 24.56
N MET A 337 -0.06 -8.34 24.87
CA MET A 337 -0.46 -8.00 26.23
C MET A 337 -1.53 -9.02 26.57
N SER A 338 -1.13 -10.02 27.35
CA SER A 338 -2.04 -11.00 27.89
C SER A 338 -3.13 -10.26 28.66
N GLU A 339 -4.37 -10.72 28.54
CA GLU A 339 -5.55 -10.18 29.22
C GLU A 339 -5.47 -10.24 30.78
N GLY A 340 -4.29 -10.45 31.36
CA GLY A 340 -4.04 -10.52 32.80
C GLY A 340 -3.51 -9.25 33.47
N GLN A 341 -3.07 -8.22 32.73
CA GLN A 341 -2.45 -7.01 33.33
C GLN A 341 -3.38 -5.78 33.40
N ALA A 342 -4.58 -5.83 32.83
CA ALA A 342 -5.55 -4.73 32.90
C ALA A 342 -6.28 -4.61 34.25
N TYR A 343 -6.07 -5.54 35.20
CA TYR A 343 -6.76 -5.57 36.50
C TYR A 343 -5.99 -4.93 37.67
N GLU A 344 -4.74 -4.49 37.49
CA GLU A 344 -3.91 -3.94 38.57
C GLU A 344 -3.72 -2.41 38.55
N LEU A 345 -4.29 -1.69 37.58
CA LEU A 345 -4.18 -0.21 37.48
C LEU A 345 -5.50 0.54 37.74
N ALA A 346 -6.53 -0.15 38.22
CA ALA A 346 -7.86 0.42 38.52
C ALA A 346 -8.25 0.34 40.01
N LYS A 347 -7.30 0.53 40.92
CA LYS A 347 -7.53 0.83 42.34
C LYS A 347 -6.93 2.18 42.69
#